data_AF-A0A5U4ZKV8-F1
#
_entry.id   AF-A0A5U4ZKV8-F1
#
_cell.length_a   1.000
_cell.length_b   1.000
_cell.length_c   1.000
_cell.angle_alpha   90.00
_cell.angle_beta   90.00
_cell.angle_gamma   90.00
#
_symmetry.space_group_name_H-M   'P 1'
#
loop_
_entity.id
_entity.type
_entity.pdbx_description
1 polymer ?
#
loop_
_entity_poly.entity_id
_entity_poly.type
_entity_poly.pdbx_seq_one_letter_code
_entity_poly.pdbx_strand_id
1 'polypeptide(L)'
;DKKVSELKQATATITDMQQRQRAADSLDAKYTKELADAKAENDALRRKLDNGGRVLVKGKCSVPSSAETASTSRVGNAATVELSPGAGQNVLNIRAGIISDQEKLKYLQEYIRTQYLK
;
A
#
# COMPACT_ATOMS: atom_id res chain seq x y z
N ASP A 1 -29.43 -32.66 -31.16
CA ASP A 1 -29.94 -31.28 -31.35
C ASP A 1 -28.89 -30.19 -31.26
N LYS A 2 -28.80 -29.36 -32.29
CA LYS A 2 -27.99 -28.13 -32.31
C LYS A 2 -28.37 -27.16 -31.18
N LYS A 3 -29.67 -27.07 -30.87
CA LYS A 3 -30.24 -26.18 -29.85
C LYS A 3 -29.75 -26.50 -28.43
N VAL A 4 -29.62 -27.79 -28.11
CA VAL A 4 -29.11 -28.22 -26.80
C VAL A 4 -27.63 -27.84 -26.64
N SER A 5 -26.84 -27.90 -27.71
CA SER A 5 -25.43 -27.47 -27.69
C SER A 5 -25.29 -25.95 -27.53
N GLU A 6 -26.08 -25.17 -28.27
CA GLU A 6 -26.12 -23.71 -28.16
C GLU A 6 -26.48 -23.26 -26.73
N LEU A 7 -27.49 -23.90 -26.13
CA LEU A 7 -27.95 -23.60 -24.77
C LEU A 7 -26.88 -23.93 -23.71
N LYS A 8 -26.17 -25.06 -23.88
CA LYS A 8 -25.05 -25.43 -23.00
C LYS A 8 -23.91 -24.42 -23.08
N GLN A 9 -23.55 -23.95 -24.28
CA GLN A 9 -22.52 -22.93 -24.47
C GLN A 9 -22.91 -21.60 -23.80
N ALA A 10 -24.15 -21.13 -24.01
CA ALA A 10 -24.64 -19.91 -23.36
C ALA A 10 -24.60 -20.03 -21.83
N THR A 11 -25.01 -21.18 -21.29
CA THR A 11 -24.98 -21.44 -19.83
C THR A 11 -23.54 -21.44 -19.29
N ALA A 12 -22.60 -22.03 -20.03
CA ALA A 12 -21.19 -22.02 -19.66
C ALA A 12 -20.62 -20.59 -19.65
N THR A 13 -20.90 -19.79 -20.68
CA THR A 13 -20.46 -18.39 -20.75
C THR A 13 -21.04 -17.55 -19.59
N ILE A 14 -22.33 -17.71 -19.28
CA ILE A 14 -22.95 -16.99 -18.15
C ILE A 14 -22.28 -17.38 -16.83
N THR A 15 -21.99 -18.66 -16.63
CA THR A 15 -21.33 -19.16 -15.42
C THR A 15 -19.93 -18.57 -15.29
N ASP A 16 -19.15 -18.55 -16.37
CA ASP A 16 -17.82 -17.93 -16.40
C ASP A 16 -17.90 -16.42 -16.07
N MET A 17 -18.82 -15.68 -16.69
CA MET A 17 -19.05 -14.26 -16.39
C MET A 17 -19.40 -14.01 -14.92
N GLN A 18 -20.25 -14.86 -14.32
CA GLN A 18 -20.61 -14.75 -12.89
C GLN A 18 -19.41 -15.02 -11.97
N GLN A 19 -18.57 -16.00 -12.31
CA GLN A 19 -17.35 -16.29 -11.54
C GLN A 19 -16.36 -15.12 -11.61
N ARG A 20 -16.17 -14.55 -12.80
CA ARG A 20 -15.33 -13.36 -13.02
C ARG A 20 -15.81 -12.16 -12.24
N GLN A 21 -17.13 -11.91 -12.21
CA GLN A 21 -17.71 -10.82 -11.43
C GLN A 21 -17.42 -10.99 -9.94
N ARG A 22 -17.69 -12.17 -9.38
CA ARG A 22 -17.42 -12.45 -7.96
C ARG A 22 -15.94 -12.31 -7.61
N ALA A 23 -15.05 -12.73 -8.51
CA ALA A 23 -13.61 -12.56 -8.32
C ALA A 23 -13.19 -11.08 -8.32
N ALA A 24 -13.79 -10.26 -9.19
CA ALA A 24 -13.57 -8.81 -9.19
C ALA A 24 -14.08 -8.16 -7.90
N ASP A 25 -15.29 -8.49 -7.46
CA ASP A 25 -15.88 -7.97 -6.23
C ASP A 25 -15.02 -8.32 -5.00
N SER A 26 -14.47 -9.54 -4.96
CA SER A 26 -13.57 -9.97 -3.89
C SER A 26 -12.24 -9.19 -3.89
N LEU A 27 -11.68 -8.88 -5.07
CA LEU A 27 -10.49 -8.05 -5.17
C LEU A 27 -10.79 -6.61 -4.70
N ASP A 28 -11.94 -6.07 -5.13
CA ASP A 28 -12.37 -4.72 -4.76
C ASP A 28 -12.53 -4.57 -3.25
N ALA A 29 -13.19 -5.53 -2.60
CA ALA A 29 -13.36 -5.55 -1.15
C ALA A 29 -12.03 -5.63 -0.40
N LYS A 30 -11.11 -6.49 -0.86
CA LYS A 30 -9.77 -6.65 -0.26
C LYS A 30 -8.99 -5.33 -0.33
N TYR A 31 -8.81 -4.78 -1.53
CA TYR A 31 -7.96 -3.61 -1.73
C TYR A 31 -8.56 -2.31 -1.20
N THR A 32 -9.89 -2.19 -1.20
CA THR A 32 -10.57 -1.07 -0.53
C THR A 32 -10.31 -1.08 0.97
N LYS A 33 -10.37 -2.27 1.59
CA LYS A 33 -10.08 -2.43 3.02
C LYS A 33 -8.61 -2.11 3.33
N GLU A 34 -7.66 -2.70 2.59
CA GLU A 34 -6.22 -2.46 2.79
C GLU A 34 -5.87 -0.96 2.64
N LEU A 35 -6.44 -0.29 1.62
CA LEU A 35 -6.26 1.15 1.43
C LEU A 35 -6.86 1.97 2.56
N ALA A 36 -8.05 1.62 3.04
CA ALA A 36 -8.71 2.32 4.15
C ALA A 36 -7.91 2.17 5.46
N ASP A 37 -7.46 0.96 5.77
CA ASP A 37 -6.68 0.66 6.97
C ASP A 37 -5.34 1.44 6.96
N ALA A 38 -4.64 1.45 5.81
CA ALA A 38 -3.39 2.17 5.65
C ALA A 38 -3.55 3.71 5.71
N LYS A 39 -4.66 4.24 5.17
CA LYS A 39 -5.02 5.66 5.30
C LYS A 39 -5.30 6.03 6.76
N ALA A 40 -6.06 5.21 7.47
CA ALA A 40 -6.37 5.43 8.88
C ALA A 40 -5.10 5.46 9.75
N GLU A 41 -4.12 4.60 9.45
CA GLU A 41 -2.82 4.63 10.11
C GLU A 41 -2.05 5.93 9.82
N ASN A 42 -2.03 6.39 8.57
CA ASN A 42 -1.40 7.66 8.20
C ASN A 42 -2.07 8.85 8.90
N ASP A 43 -3.40 8.89 8.91
CA ASP A 43 -4.17 9.94 9.59
C ASP A 43 -3.97 9.93 11.11
N ALA A 44 -3.75 8.75 11.71
CA ALA A 44 -3.35 8.64 13.11
C ALA A 44 -1.95 9.25 13.35
N LEU A 45 -1.00 9.08 12.43
CA LEU A 45 0.31 9.73 12.52
C LEU A 45 0.23 11.24 12.36
N ARG A 46 -0.61 11.74 11.44
CA ARG A 46 -0.84 13.18 11.26
C ARG A 46 -1.40 13.80 12.52
N ARG A 47 -2.44 13.21 13.11
CA ARG A 47 -2.99 13.66 14.40
C ARG A 47 -1.95 13.65 15.53
N LYS A 48 -1.06 12.65 15.57
CA LYS A 48 0.03 12.64 16.55
C LYS A 48 0.99 13.81 16.35
N LEU A 49 1.34 14.13 15.11
CA LEU A 49 2.20 15.27 14.77
C LEU A 49 1.52 16.60 15.12
N ASP A 50 0.25 16.77 14.78
CA ASP A 50 -0.53 17.98 15.09
C ASP A 50 -0.64 18.23 16.60
N ASN A 51 -0.65 17.15 17.40
CA ASN A 51 -0.63 17.19 18.85
C ASN A 51 0.77 17.36 19.46
N GLY A 52 1.77 17.80 18.67
CA GLY A 52 3.15 18.03 19.12
C GLY A 52 4.05 16.80 19.12
N GLY A 53 3.60 15.70 18.51
CA GLY A 53 4.41 14.50 18.30
C GLY A 53 5.56 14.72 17.32
N ARG A 54 6.55 13.83 17.36
CA ARG A 54 7.77 13.91 16.53
C ARG A 54 7.69 12.91 15.39
N VAL A 55 8.15 13.29 14.20
CA VAL A 55 8.33 12.36 13.07
C VAL A 55 9.80 11.98 12.99
N LEU A 56 10.04 10.68 13.06
CA LEU A 56 11.37 10.08 13.02
C LEU A 56 11.52 9.28 11.73
N VAL A 57 12.62 9.51 11.00
CA VAL A 57 12.95 8.77 9.80
C VAL A 57 14.33 8.13 9.93
N LYS A 58 14.50 6.97 9.28
CA LYS A 58 15.84 6.41 9.10
C LYS A 58 16.59 7.30 8.12
N GLY A 59 17.71 7.86 8.57
CA GLY A 59 18.57 8.71 7.77
C GLY A 59 20.03 8.49 8.09
N LYS A 60 20.91 8.98 7.23
CA LYS A 60 22.33 9.15 7.55
C LYS A 60 22.65 10.62 7.33
N CYS A 61 23.13 11.31 8.36
CA CYS A 61 23.63 12.67 8.22
C CYS A 61 25.14 12.60 8.01
N SER A 62 25.63 13.01 6.83
CA SER A 62 27.06 13.00 6.48
C SER A 62 27.88 14.12 7.12
N VAL A 63 27.29 14.90 8.04
CA VAL A 63 28.03 15.92 8.77
C VAL A 63 29.02 15.21 9.69
N PRO A 64 30.32 15.56 9.67
CA PRO A 64 31.27 15.00 10.61
C PRO A 64 30.86 15.49 12.00
N SER A 65 30.16 14.62 12.74
CA SER A 65 29.96 14.84 14.16
C SER A 65 31.34 14.73 14.79
N SER A 66 31.88 15.84 15.30
CA SER A 66 33.04 15.86 16.19
C SER A 66 32.79 15.15 17.53
N ALA A 67 31.71 14.34 17.63
CA ALA A 67 31.34 13.50 18.74
C ALA A 67 31.06 12.04 18.34
N GLU A 68 31.70 11.50 17.29
CA GLU A 68 31.78 10.04 17.15
C GLU A 68 32.84 9.48 18.09
N THR A 69 32.43 9.17 19.32
CA THR A 69 33.17 8.22 20.14
C THR A 69 33.04 6.86 19.45
N ALA A 70 34.14 6.41 18.85
CA ALA A 70 34.23 5.10 18.23
C ALA A 70 33.75 4.03 19.22
N SER A 71 32.65 3.35 18.90
CA SER A 71 32.25 2.13 19.61
C SER A 71 32.05 0.98 18.63
N THR A 72 32.80 -0.06 18.96
CA THR A 72 32.98 -1.38 18.37
C THR A 72 31.76 -2.00 17.67
N SER A 73 32.04 -2.59 16.51
CA SER A 73 31.33 -3.70 15.84
C SER A 73 29.98 -4.11 16.44
N ARG A 74 28.92 -3.36 16.14
CA ARG A 74 27.53 -3.81 16.26
C ARG A 74 26.81 -3.46 14.96
N VAL A 75 25.90 -4.33 14.55
CA VAL A 75 24.96 -4.09 13.45
C VAL A 75 24.08 -2.89 13.84
N GLY A 76 24.57 -1.68 13.58
CA GLY A 76 24.03 -0.45 14.13
C GLY A 76 22.69 -0.12 13.50
N ASN A 77 21.67 0.02 14.35
CA ASN A 77 20.41 0.64 13.95
C ASN A 77 20.76 2.05 13.43
N ALA A 78 20.44 2.36 12.18
CA ALA A 78 20.81 3.63 11.55
C ALA A 78 20.42 4.82 12.46
N ALA A 79 21.24 5.88 12.47
CA ALA A 79 20.93 7.10 13.20
C ALA A 79 19.52 7.58 12.83
N THR A 80 18.69 7.81 13.84
CA THR A 80 17.32 8.28 13.62
C THR A 80 17.35 9.80 13.51
N VAL A 81 16.81 10.34 12.43
CA VAL A 81 16.72 11.78 12.20
C VAL A 81 15.31 12.22 12.53
N GLU A 82 15.19 13.19 13.42
CA GLU A 82 13.94 13.87 13.69
C GLU A 82 13.72 14.98 12.67
N LEU A 83 12.49 15.03 12.15
CA LEU A 83 12.07 16.06 11.20
C LEU A 83 11.45 17.23 11.93
N SER A 84 11.65 18.44 11.38
CA SER A 84 10.85 19.61 11.78
C SER A 84 9.36 19.34 11.51
N PRO A 85 8.43 20.00 12.22
CA PRO A 85 7.00 19.75 12.04
C PRO A 85 6.52 19.86 10.58
N GLY A 86 6.97 20.89 9.86
CA GLY A 86 6.64 21.06 8.43
C GLY A 86 7.21 19.95 7.55
N ALA A 87 8.44 19.50 7.80
CA ALA A 87 9.03 18.38 7.06
C ALA A 87 8.33 17.05 7.40
N GLY A 88 7.95 16.83 8.66
CA GLY A 88 7.16 15.69 9.10
C GLY A 88 5.80 15.62 8.38
N GLN A 89 5.09 16.74 8.28
CA GLN A 89 3.81 16.81 7.58
C GLN A 89 3.95 16.48 6.10
N ASN A 90 4.99 17.01 5.44
CA ASN A 90 5.27 16.71 4.03
C ASN A 90 5.57 15.22 3.81
N VAL A 91 6.35 14.60 4.68
CA VAL A 91 6.64 13.15 4.60
C VAL A 91 5.36 12.32 4.77
N LEU A 92 4.47 12.69 5.72
CA LEU A 92 3.20 11.97 5.90
C LEU A 92 2.26 12.13 4.70
N ASN A 93 2.22 13.31 4.07
CA ASN A 93 1.47 13.56 2.84
C ASN A 93 2.00 12.70 1.67
N ILE A 94 3.33 12.67 1.49
CA ILE A 94 3.98 11.82 0.47
C ILE A 94 3.67 10.36 0.74
N ARG A 95 3.77 9.90 1.99
CA ARG A 95 3.42 8.53 2.39
C ARG A 95 1.98 8.19 2.01
N ALA A 96 1.02 9.10 2.22
CA ALA A 96 -0.39 8.87 1.87
C ALA A 96 -0.58 8.70 0.36
N GLY A 97 0.10 9.51 -0.46
CA GLY A 97 0.10 9.38 -1.92
C GLY A 97 0.67 8.03 -2.37
N ILE A 98 1.83 7.65 -1.84
CA ILE A 98 2.48 6.37 -2.16
C ILE A 98 1.58 5.19 -1.80
N ILE A 99 0.95 5.20 -0.62
CA ILE A 99 0.01 4.15 -0.20
C ILE A 99 -1.14 4.02 -1.21
N SER A 100 -1.77 5.14 -1.58
CA SER A 100 -2.85 5.16 -2.57
C SER A 100 -2.42 4.53 -3.90
N ASP A 101 -1.26 4.94 -4.42
CA ASP A 101 -0.82 4.51 -5.74
C ASP A 101 -0.37 3.05 -5.73
N GLN A 102 0.30 2.60 -4.67
CA GLN A 102 0.69 1.20 -4.50
C GLN A 102 -0.52 0.27 -4.42
N GLU A 103 -1.55 0.62 -3.64
CA GLU A 103 -2.77 -0.20 -3.53
C GLU A 103 -3.51 -0.27 -4.86
N LYS A 104 -3.64 0.85 -5.59
CA LYS A 104 -4.26 0.86 -6.93
C LYS A 104 -3.47 0.01 -7.93
N LEU A 105 -2.14 0.08 -7.91
CA LEU A 105 -1.29 -0.71 -8.80
C LEU A 105 -1.40 -2.20 -8.50
N LYS A 106 -1.38 -2.61 -7.22
CA LYS A 106 -1.57 -4.01 -6.82
C LYS A 106 -2.94 -4.53 -7.26
N TYR A 107 -4.01 -3.77 -7.00
CA TYR A 107 -5.35 -4.11 -7.46
C TYR A 107 -5.38 -4.34 -8.97
N LEU A 108 -4.89 -3.38 -9.76
CA LEU A 108 -4.95 -3.46 -11.22
C LEU A 108 -4.14 -4.65 -11.75
N GLN A 109 -2.96 -4.91 -11.18
CA GLN A 109 -2.14 -6.06 -11.54
C GLN A 109 -2.85 -7.39 -11.20
N GLU A 110 -3.46 -7.53 -10.02
CA GLU A 110 -4.19 -8.74 -9.65
C GLU A 110 -5.49 -8.92 -10.45
N TYR A 111 -6.18 -7.82 -10.77
CA TYR A 111 -7.34 -7.82 -11.64
C TYR A 111 -6.97 -8.37 -13.02
N ILE A 112 -5.92 -7.82 -13.65
CA ILE A 112 -5.46 -8.29 -14.97
C ILE A 112 -5.10 -9.77 -14.94
N ARG A 113 -4.33 -10.19 -13.92
CA ARG A 113 -3.95 -11.60 -13.75
C ARG A 113 -5.15 -12.53 -13.57
N THR A 114 -6.18 -12.06 -12.87
CA THR A 114 -7.35 -12.87 -12.56
C THR A 114 -8.35 -12.94 -13.72
N GLN A 115 -8.49 -11.85 -14.50
CA GLN A 115 -9.54 -11.72 -15.52
C GLN A 115 -9.07 -12.04 -16.94
N TYR A 116 -7.77 -11.90 -17.23
CA TYR A 116 -7.26 -11.98 -18.61
C TYR A 116 -6.08 -12.95 -18.79
N LEU A 117 -5.40 -13.37 -17.72
CA LEU A 117 -4.24 -14.28 -17.79
C LEU A 117 -4.52 -15.65 -17.17
N LYS A 118 -5.78 -15.92 -16.82
CA LYS A 118 -6.30 -17.25 -16.48
C LYS A 118 -7.08 -17.79 -17.67
#